data_AF-A0A7C5GAN3-F1
#
_entry.id   AF-A0A7C5GAN3-F1
#
_cell.length_a   1.000
_cell.length_b   1.000
_cell.length_c   1.000
_cell.angle_alpha   90.00
_cell.angle_beta   90.00
_cell.angle_gamma   90.00
#
_symmetry.space_group_name_H-M   'P 1'
#
loop_
_entity.id
_entity.type
_entity.pdbx_description
1 polymer ?
#
loop_
_entity_poly.entity_id
_entity_poly.type
_entity_poly.pdbx_seq_one_letter_code
_entity_poly.pdbx_strand_id
1 'polypeptide(L)'
;MKLIELSSNDVRFKPLIFKKDVSLNIIVGEKVLKNDKKKTSNGIGKSLSLICIDFMLGKGSQSKEIKKLKEIMKKEDIVLSLTFEHENQIYRIQRSHNQILLNEEVYTKESEYIDFLNKLVKDYSFRNLFSRFFRTNKDSYNEAVKQVTLNENPYENNKINAYLLGLDLEYLEKKKELKSKSDRLKVLIKELNAIQKTINREKEIEYEEKLEKIEKDLESFEIAEDFNQLKSEADILTSEIQTLRNQKAFFNREIRNKKNVIDVN
;
A
#
# COMPACT_ATOMS: atom_id res chain seq x y z
N MET A 1 -5.94 11.36 31.90
CA MET A 1 -4.78 10.99 32.76
C MET A 1 -4.12 12.27 33.29
N LYS A 2 -3.81 12.34 34.58
CA LYS A 2 -3.17 13.47 35.26
C LYS A 2 -2.01 12.97 36.11
N LEU A 3 -0.80 13.50 35.95
CA LEU A 3 0.33 13.13 36.81
C LEU A 3 0.16 13.77 38.19
N ILE A 4 0.50 13.04 39.25
CA ILE A 4 0.42 13.50 40.65
C ILE A 4 1.82 13.69 41.20
N GLU A 5 2.67 12.68 41.09
CA GLU A 5 4.00 12.70 41.68
C GLU A 5 4.97 11.81 40.89
N LEU A 6 6.20 12.29 40.69
CA LEU A 6 7.35 11.47 40.33
C LEU A 6 8.40 11.56 41.43
N SER A 7 8.77 10.43 42.03
CA SER A 7 9.73 10.33 43.12
C SER A 7 10.68 9.14 42.95
N SER A 8 11.66 9.03 43.85
CA SER A 8 12.68 7.98 43.87
C SER A 8 13.02 7.64 45.31
N ASN A 9 13.52 6.42 45.55
CA ASN A 9 14.16 6.08 46.83
C ASN A 9 15.52 6.76 47.03
N ASP A 10 16.15 7.24 45.95
CA ASP A 10 17.43 7.95 46.00
C ASP A 10 17.24 9.41 46.47
N VAL A 11 17.87 9.76 47.59
CA VAL A 11 17.81 11.10 48.21
C VAL A 11 18.32 12.23 47.33
N ARG A 12 19.13 11.93 46.30
CA ARG A 12 19.63 12.91 45.33
C ARG A 12 18.53 13.35 44.36
N PHE A 13 17.51 12.53 44.16
CA PHE A 13 16.38 12.84 43.28
C PHE A 13 15.32 13.60 44.06
N LYS A 14 15.14 14.88 43.72
CA LYS A 14 14.07 15.69 44.30
C LYS A 14 12.72 15.27 43.71
N PRO A 15 11.72 14.88 44.53
CA PRO A 15 10.39 14.56 44.06
C PRO A 15 9.76 15.73 43.28
N LEU A 16 9.08 15.40 42.18
CA LEU A 16 8.27 16.32 41.41
C LEU A 16 6.81 16.12 41.77
N ILE A 17 6.25 17.09 42.49
CA ILE A 17 4.84 17.11 42.86
C ILE A 17 4.10 17.98 41.86
N PHE A 18 3.20 17.37 41.08
CA PHE A 18 2.39 18.07 40.09
C PHE A 18 1.16 18.66 40.76
N LYS A 19 0.96 19.97 40.62
CA LYS A 19 -0.19 20.65 41.21
C LYS A 19 -1.44 20.30 40.43
N LYS A 20 -2.46 19.76 41.12
CA LYS A 20 -3.74 19.34 40.54
C LYS A 20 -4.63 20.52 40.15
N ASP A 21 -4.57 21.61 40.92
CA ASP A 21 -5.46 22.77 40.78
C ASP A 21 -4.93 23.82 39.78
N VAL A 22 -3.86 23.50 39.06
CA VAL A 22 -3.19 24.44 38.14
C VAL A 22 -3.13 23.82 36.76
N SER A 23 -3.48 24.60 35.73
CA SER A 23 -3.48 24.15 34.34
C SER A 23 -2.08 23.97 33.74
N LEU A 24 -1.06 24.60 34.33
CA LEU A 24 0.32 24.58 33.82
C LEU A 24 1.33 24.37 34.97
N ASN A 25 2.13 23.31 34.85
CA ASN A 25 3.27 23.06 35.74
C ASN A 25 4.56 23.39 34.98
N ILE A 26 5.39 24.29 35.53
CA ILE A 26 6.67 24.70 34.93
C ILE A 26 7.82 24.24 35.81
N ILE A 27 8.73 23.43 35.24
CA ILE A 27 9.96 23.01 35.91
C ILE A 27 11.08 23.95 35.47
N VAL A 28 11.49 24.86 36.37
CA VAL A 28 12.58 25.80 36.13
C VAL A 28 13.87 25.24 36.72
N GLY A 29 14.96 25.37 35.97
CA GLY A 29 16.30 25.02 36.44
C GLY A 29 17.18 26.25 36.32
N GLU A 30 17.62 26.77 37.47
CA GLU A 30 18.38 28.00 37.56
C GLU A 30 19.84 27.80 37.14
N LYS A 31 20.36 28.70 36.31
CA LYS A 31 21.76 28.67 35.92
C LYS A 31 22.61 29.31 37.01
N VAL A 32 23.39 28.50 37.73
CA VAL A 32 24.41 29.04 38.64
C VAL A 32 25.50 29.70 37.78
N LEU A 33 25.45 31.03 37.68
CA LEU A 33 26.47 31.86 37.05
C LEU A 33 27.69 31.98 37.98
N LYS A 34 28.40 30.88 38.24
CA LYS A 34 29.80 30.98 38.69
C LYS A 34 30.67 31.19 37.45
N ASN A 35 31.72 32.01 37.57
CA ASN A 35 32.65 32.48 36.51
C ASN A 35 33.38 31.38 35.69
N ASP A 36 32.93 30.13 35.75
CA ASP A 36 33.38 29.04 34.89
C ASP A 36 32.50 28.96 33.63
N LYS A 37 32.99 29.55 32.52
CA LYS A 37 32.40 29.38 31.17
C LYS A 37 32.29 27.91 30.72
N LYS A 38 32.87 26.95 31.47
CA LYS A 38 32.83 25.50 31.21
C LYS A 38 31.70 24.75 31.93
N LYS A 39 31.08 25.32 32.99
CA LYS A 39 29.97 24.66 33.70
C LYS A 39 28.64 25.17 33.17
N THR A 40 28.20 24.59 32.06
CA THR A 40 26.81 24.78 31.61
C THR A 40 25.86 24.17 32.63
N SER A 41 24.80 24.87 33.02
CA SER A 41 23.76 24.37 33.94
C SER A 41 22.88 23.27 33.34
N ASN A 42 23.38 22.55 32.33
CA ASN A 42 22.70 21.52 31.56
C ASN A 42 22.55 20.19 32.33
N GLY A 43 22.75 20.18 33.65
CA GLY A 43 22.79 18.97 34.49
C GLY A 43 21.88 18.97 35.72
N ILE A 44 20.93 19.91 35.84
CA ILE A 44 20.05 20.03 37.03
C ILE A 44 18.95 18.95 37.06
N GLY A 45 18.83 18.14 36.01
CA GLY A 45 17.91 17.00 35.97
C GLY A 45 16.58 17.26 35.25
N LYS A 46 16.35 18.43 34.65
CA LYS A 46 15.13 18.74 33.88
C LYS A 46 14.81 17.68 32.81
N SER A 47 15.79 17.38 31.96
CA SER A 47 15.62 16.35 30.92
C SER A 47 15.57 14.95 31.51
N LEU A 48 16.26 14.71 32.64
CA LEU A 48 16.22 13.43 33.34
C LEU A 48 14.81 13.15 33.85
N SER A 49 14.11 14.14 34.42
CA SER A 49 12.73 14.01 34.86
C SER A 49 11.81 13.56 33.72
N LEU A 50 11.97 14.14 32.52
CA LEU A 50 11.21 13.70 31.34
C LEU A 50 11.57 12.26 30.96
N ILE A 51 12.86 11.89 30.95
CA ILE A 51 13.29 10.52 30.66
C ILE A 51 12.69 9.53 31.68
N CYS A 52 12.65 9.89 32.96
CA CYS A 52 12.01 9.09 34.00
C CYS A 52 10.51 8.93 33.74
N ILE A 53 9.76 10.00 33.43
CA ILE A 53 8.33 9.89 33.10
C ILE A 53 8.13 8.97 31.89
N ASP A 54 8.93 9.16 30.84
CA ASP A 54 8.83 8.34 29.62
C ASP A 54 9.12 6.87 29.90
N PHE A 55 10.14 6.59 30.73
CA PHE A 55 10.46 5.25 31.22
C PHE A 55 9.28 4.65 31.98
N MET A 56 8.76 5.37 32.98
CA MET A 56 7.65 4.90 33.80
C MET A 56 6.43 4.58 32.93
N LEU A 57 6.14 5.38 31.91
CA LEU A 57 5.01 5.22 31.01
C LEU A 57 5.27 4.32 29.79
N GLY A 58 6.21 3.37 29.91
CA GLY A 58 6.35 2.26 28.95
C GLY A 58 7.26 2.54 27.76
N LYS A 59 8.20 3.50 27.84
CA LYS A 59 9.24 3.61 26.81
C LYS A 59 10.12 2.35 26.82
N GLY A 60 10.24 1.72 25.66
CA GLY A 60 11.03 0.51 25.50
C GLY A 60 12.51 0.69 25.87
N SER A 61 13.08 -0.41 26.36
CA SER A 61 14.47 -0.52 26.82
C SER A 61 15.53 -0.32 25.72
N GLN A 62 15.13 -0.15 24.46
CA GLN A 62 16.07 0.01 23.34
C GLN A 62 16.64 1.42 23.17
N SER A 63 15.98 2.42 23.72
CA SER A 63 16.47 3.81 23.65
C SER A 63 17.75 4.01 24.47
N LYS A 64 18.70 4.79 23.94
CA LYS A 64 20.02 5.02 24.55
C LYS A 64 19.89 5.64 25.94
N GLU A 65 18.94 6.55 26.13
CA GLU A 65 18.67 7.23 27.39
C GLU A 65 18.17 6.25 28.46
N ILE A 66 17.26 5.34 28.08
CA ILE A 66 16.69 4.35 29.01
C ILE A 66 17.70 3.29 29.39
N LYS A 67 18.58 2.87 28.45
CA LYS A 67 19.70 1.96 28.76
C LYS A 67 20.60 2.56 29.85
N LYS A 68 21.02 3.81 29.66
CA LYS A 68 21.83 4.54 30.65
C LYS A 68 21.12 4.70 31.99
N LEU A 69 19.82 5.02 31.97
CA LEU A 69 19.01 5.14 33.19
C LEU A 69 18.98 3.79 33.94
N LYS A 70 18.70 2.67 33.26
CA LYS A 70 18.67 1.33 33.86
C LYS A 70 20.01 0.90 34.43
N GLU A 71 21.12 1.23 33.78
CA GLU A 71 22.47 0.96 34.29
C GLU A 71 22.72 1.66 35.63
N ILE A 72 22.36 2.95 35.72
CA ILE A 72 22.48 3.72 36.97
C ILE A 72 21.56 3.15 38.04
N MET A 73 20.30 2.85 37.68
CA MET A 73 19.34 2.26 38.61
C MET A 73 19.80 0.91 39.14
N LYS A 74 20.46 0.10 38.32
CA LYS A 74 21.03 -1.18 38.75
C LYS A 74 22.23 -0.98 39.68
N LYS A 75 23.13 -0.05 39.37
CA LYS A 75 24.35 0.18 40.13
C LYS A 75 24.07 0.71 41.54
N GLU A 76 23.09 1.59 41.67
CA GLU A 76 22.79 2.34 42.89
C GLU A 76 21.49 1.86 43.56
N ASP A 77 20.92 0.73 43.11
CA ASP A 77 19.66 0.15 43.58
C ASP A 77 18.48 1.14 43.65
N ILE A 78 18.30 1.89 42.57
CA ILE A 78 17.29 2.95 42.49
C ILE A 78 15.94 2.39 42.03
N VAL A 79 14.90 2.81 42.74
CA VAL A 79 13.49 2.56 42.43
C VAL A 79 12.79 3.89 42.18
N LEU A 80 12.25 4.05 40.99
CA LEU A 80 11.43 5.21 40.61
C LEU A 80 9.96 4.92 40.93
N SER A 81 9.25 5.92 41.41
CA SER A 81 7.81 5.85 41.70
C SER A 81 7.06 6.95 40.93
N LEU A 82 6.01 6.59 40.20
CA LEU A 82 5.14 7.52 39.48
C LEU A 82 3.71 7.29 39.90
N THR A 83 3.08 8.34 40.44
CA THR A 83 1.66 8.34 40.80
C THR A 83 0.89 9.18 39.79
N PHE A 84 -0.20 8.65 39.25
CA PHE A 84 -1.07 9.35 38.33
C PHE A 84 -2.54 8.99 38.55
N GLU A 85 -3.42 9.86 38.06
CA GLU A 85 -4.87 9.70 38.11
C GLU A 85 -5.42 9.46 36.71
N HIS A 86 -6.30 8.48 36.55
CA HIS A 86 -7.00 8.19 35.30
C HIS A 86 -8.41 7.72 35.62
N GLU A 87 -9.43 8.31 34.99
CA GLU A 87 -10.86 7.99 35.25
C GLU A 87 -11.22 7.95 36.75
N ASN A 88 -10.76 8.95 37.52
CA ASN A 88 -10.94 9.06 38.98
C ASN A 88 -10.29 7.95 39.82
N GLN A 89 -9.48 7.08 39.21
CA GLN A 89 -8.68 6.08 39.92
C GLN A 89 -7.22 6.55 40.02
N ILE A 90 -6.59 6.27 41.16
CA ILE A 90 -5.18 6.55 41.40
C ILE A 90 -4.38 5.27 41.15
N TYR A 91 -3.34 5.42 40.33
CA TYR A 91 -2.39 4.37 40.04
C TYR A 91 -1.00 4.79 40.53
N ARG A 92 -0.31 3.85 41.16
CA ARG A 92 1.07 4.01 41.61
C ARG A 92 1.93 2.96 40.92
N ILE A 93 2.81 3.42 40.05
CA ILE A 93 3.83 2.60 39.40
C ILE A 93 5.11 2.71 40.20
N GLN A 94 5.77 1.59 40.49
CA GLN A 94 7.15 1.54 40.96
C GLN A 94 7.98 0.72 39.98
N ARG A 95 9.09 1.27 39.48
CA ARG A 95 9.99 0.54 38.57
C ARG A 95 11.41 0.54 39.12
N SER A 96 11.99 -0.65 39.22
CA SER A 96 13.43 -0.84 39.38
C SER A 96 14.08 -1.09 38.01
N HIS A 97 15.34 -1.50 37.98
CA HIS A 97 16.03 -1.85 36.74
C HIS A 97 15.44 -3.09 36.03
N ASN A 98 14.79 -4.00 36.78
CA ASN A 98 14.27 -5.28 36.28
C ASN A 98 12.83 -5.60 36.68
N GLN A 99 12.23 -4.89 37.64
CA GLN A 99 10.88 -5.17 38.15
C GLN A 99 9.97 -3.96 37.99
N ILE A 100 8.68 -4.24 37.83
CA ILE A 100 7.61 -3.26 37.72
C ILE A 100 6.52 -3.66 38.72
N LEU A 101 6.11 -2.73 39.57
CA LEU A 101 4.98 -2.89 40.46
C LEU A 101 3.93 -1.84 40.11
N LEU A 102 2.67 -2.25 40.07
CA LEU A 102 1.53 -1.37 39.91
C LEU A 102 0.56 -1.63 41.06
N ASN A 103 0.31 -0.62 41.91
CA ASN A 103 -0.56 -0.77 43.08
C ASN A 103 -0.24 -2.02 43.91
N GLU A 104 1.06 -2.28 44.13
CA GLU A 104 1.61 -3.44 44.87
C GLU A 104 1.59 -4.79 44.11
N GLU A 105 0.93 -4.87 42.95
CA GLU A 105 0.99 -6.06 42.09
C GLU A 105 2.28 -6.08 41.26
N VAL A 106 2.96 -7.23 41.26
CA VAL A 106 4.24 -7.42 40.56
C VAL A 106 4.02 -7.87 39.13
N TYR A 107 4.56 -7.12 38.18
CA TYR A 107 4.59 -7.46 36.76
C TYR A 107 5.98 -8.00 36.41
N THR A 108 6.04 -9.30 36.08
CA THR A 108 7.30 -9.98 35.73
C THR A 108 7.71 -9.72 34.27
N LYS A 109 6.74 -9.47 33.39
CA LYS A 109 6.97 -9.18 31.97
C LYS A 109 6.59 -7.74 31.63
N GLU A 110 7.47 -7.08 30.88
CA GLU A 110 7.21 -5.72 30.38
C GLU A 110 6.01 -5.68 29.42
N SER A 111 5.69 -6.79 28.73
CA SER A 111 4.51 -6.90 27.87
C SER A 111 3.20 -6.78 28.64
N GLU A 112 3.07 -7.45 29.78
CA GLU A 112 1.84 -7.42 30.61
C GLU A 112 1.59 -6.01 31.16
N TYR A 113 2.66 -5.30 31.50
CA TYR A 113 2.59 -3.90 31.91
C TYR A 113 2.18 -2.98 30.75
N ILE A 114 2.69 -3.21 29.55
CA ILE A 114 2.27 -2.47 28.35
C ILE A 114 0.79 -2.74 28.04
N ASP A 115 0.32 -3.97 28.22
CA ASP A 115 -1.09 -4.33 28.04
C ASP A 115 -1.97 -3.60 29.06
N PHE A 116 -1.53 -3.47 30.31
CA PHE A 116 -2.21 -2.60 31.28
C PHE A 116 -2.29 -1.15 30.77
N LEU A 117 -1.18 -0.56 30.33
CA LEU A 117 -1.19 0.82 29.81
C LEU A 117 -2.15 0.95 28.62
N ASN A 118 -2.16 -0.02 27.71
CA ASN A 118 -3.06 -0.03 26.57
C ASN A 118 -4.54 -0.10 26.97
N LYS A 119 -4.89 -0.75 28.09
CA LYS A 119 -6.26 -0.76 28.62
C LYS A 119 -6.73 0.60 29.13
N LEU A 120 -5.81 1.52 29.45
CA LEU A 120 -6.15 2.91 29.86
C LEU A 120 -6.62 3.79 28.69
N VAL A 121 -6.57 3.29 27.46
CA VAL A 121 -6.99 4.02 26.27
C VAL A 121 -7.86 3.11 25.40
N LYS A 122 -8.71 3.70 24.56
CA LYS A 122 -9.55 2.96 23.63
C LYS A 122 -8.92 2.96 22.23
N ASP A 123 -9.16 1.89 21.48
CA ASP A 123 -8.87 1.72 20.04
C ASP A 123 -7.40 1.74 19.58
N TYR A 124 -6.49 2.38 20.34
CA TYR A 124 -5.08 2.54 20.01
C TYR A 124 -4.18 2.16 21.18
N SER A 125 -2.91 1.90 20.90
CA SER A 125 -1.93 1.70 21.96
C SER A 125 -1.68 2.99 22.73
N PHE A 126 -1.46 2.87 24.04
CA PHE A 126 -1.17 4.01 24.91
C PHE A 126 0.03 4.82 24.41
N ARG A 127 1.08 4.12 23.96
CA ARG A 127 2.31 4.75 23.46
C ARG A 127 2.08 5.55 22.16
N ASN A 128 1.18 5.09 21.28
CA ASN A 128 0.85 5.82 20.05
C ASN A 128 0.19 7.17 20.34
N LEU A 129 -0.65 7.24 21.38
CA LEU A 129 -1.29 8.49 21.81
C LEU A 129 -0.35 9.34 22.65
N PHE A 130 0.28 8.76 23.68
CA PHE A 130 1.16 9.48 24.61
C PHE A 130 2.31 10.21 23.92
N SER A 131 2.91 9.59 22.90
CA SER A 131 4.01 10.19 22.12
C SER A 131 3.63 11.46 21.33
N ARG A 132 2.34 11.77 21.16
CA ARG A 132 1.87 13.03 20.55
C ARG A 132 1.97 14.20 21.53
N PHE A 133 1.75 13.91 22.80
CA PHE A 133 1.77 14.88 23.88
C PHE A 133 3.16 15.01 24.50
N PHE A 134 3.97 13.95 24.44
CA PHE A 134 5.28 13.91 25.08
C PHE A 134 6.42 14.33 24.14
N ARG A 135 6.78 15.63 24.16
CA ARG A 135 7.80 16.22 23.28
C ARG A 135 9.13 16.43 23.99
N THR A 136 10.12 15.60 23.66
CA THR A 136 11.47 15.69 24.24
C THR A 136 12.55 16.17 23.28
N ASN A 137 12.34 16.00 21.97
CA ASN A 137 13.37 16.28 20.97
C ASN A 137 13.14 17.65 20.33
N LYS A 138 14.21 18.27 19.81
CA LYS A 138 14.08 19.55 19.10
C LYS A 138 13.21 19.43 17.85
N ASP A 139 13.32 18.32 17.14
CA ASP A 139 12.54 18.06 15.93
C ASP A 139 11.03 17.95 16.22
N SER A 140 10.66 17.63 17.46
CA SER A 140 9.26 17.60 17.92
C SER A 140 8.56 18.96 17.84
N TYR A 141 9.31 20.05 17.69
CA TYR A 141 8.78 21.40 17.64
C TYR A 141 8.65 21.93 16.20
N ASN A 142 9.16 21.20 15.20
CA ASN A 142 9.10 21.64 13.81
C ASN A 142 7.71 21.44 13.20
N GLU A 143 7.07 20.31 13.50
CA GLU A 143 5.74 20.00 12.98
C GLU A 143 4.79 19.59 14.11
N ALA A 144 3.69 20.31 14.24
CA ALA A 144 2.73 20.09 15.32
C ALA A 144 2.04 18.72 15.26
N VAL A 145 1.92 18.15 14.06
CA VAL A 145 1.08 16.99 13.75
C VAL A 145 1.91 15.69 13.63
N LYS A 146 3.24 15.76 13.58
CA LYS A 146 4.11 14.59 13.44
C LYS A 146 4.42 13.94 14.79
N GLN A 147 4.66 12.63 14.75
CA GLN A 147 5.17 11.90 15.91
C GLN A 147 6.61 12.30 16.21
N VAL A 148 6.96 12.29 17.49
CA VAL A 148 8.30 12.62 17.98
C VAL A 148 9.34 11.52 17.72
N THR A 149 8.90 10.27 17.59
CA THR A 149 9.76 9.10 17.80
C THR A 149 10.01 8.22 16.59
N LEU A 150 9.20 8.29 15.52
CA LEU A 150 9.29 7.34 14.40
C LEU A 150 8.98 8.01 13.05
N ASN A 151 9.67 7.54 12.00
CA ASN A 151 9.23 7.71 10.61
C ASN A 151 7.97 6.88 10.41
N GLU A 152 6.85 7.42 10.88
CA GLU A 152 5.56 6.77 10.77
C GLU A 152 5.00 6.96 9.35
N ASN A 153 4.17 6.00 8.92
CA ASN A 153 3.41 6.14 7.70
C ASN A 153 2.52 7.41 7.81
N PRO A 154 2.55 8.33 6.83
CA PRO A 154 1.72 9.53 6.83
C PRO A 154 0.23 9.26 7.06
N TYR A 155 -0.27 8.12 6.58
CA TYR A 155 -1.66 7.72 6.80
C TYR A 155 -1.96 7.43 8.27
N GLU A 156 -1.12 6.63 8.94
CA GLU A 156 -1.32 6.28 10.36
C GLU A 156 -1.18 7.52 11.24
N ASN A 157 -0.22 8.39 10.93
CA ASN A 157 -0.08 9.68 11.60
C ASN A 157 -1.37 10.50 11.50
N ASN A 158 -1.95 10.61 10.30
CA ASN A 158 -3.20 11.34 10.11
C ASN A 158 -4.38 10.65 10.79
N LYS A 159 -4.43 9.31 10.81
CA LYS A 159 -5.48 8.54 11.49
C LYS A 159 -5.50 8.83 12.99
N ILE A 160 -4.34 8.81 13.64
CA ILE A 160 -4.23 9.08 15.08
C ILE A 160 -4.59 10.54 15.39
N ASN A 161 -4.13 11.49 14.58
CA ASN A 161 -4.50 12.90 14.77
C ASN A 161 -6.00 13.13 14.55
N ALA A 162 -6.61 12.50 13.55
CA ALA A 162 -8.04 12.56 13.32
C ALA A 162 -8.82 12.02 14.54
N TYR A 163 -8.38 10.88 15.08
CA TYR A 163 -8.94 10.30 16.31
C TYR A 163 -8.83 11.27 17.50
N LEU A 164 -7.66 11.86 17.74
CA LEU A 164 -7.44 12.81 18.84
C LEU A 164 -8.26 14.10 18.71
N LEU A 165 -8.58 14.50 17.49
CA LEU A 165 -9.42 15.66 17.19
C LEU A 165 -10.92 15.32 17.21
N GLY A 166 -11.30 14.05 17.41
CA GLY A 166 -12.69 13.60 17.36
C GLY A 166 -13.30 13.64 15.95
N LEU A 167 -12.47 13.53 14.91
CA LEU A 167 -12.94 13.47 13.53
C LEU A 167 -13.41 12.06 13.16
N ASP A 168 -14.31 12.00 12.18
CA ASP A 168 -14.83 10.74 11.66
C ASP A 168 -13.76 9.99 10.83
N LEU A 169 -13.40 8.80 11.31
CA LEU A 169 -12.38 7.94 10.74
C LEU A 169 -12.85 7.22 9.47
N GLU A 170 -14.16 7.11 9.23
CA GLU A 170 -14.72 6.41 8.07
C GLU A 170 -14.31 7.11 6.76
N TYR A 171 -14.31 8.44 6.75
CA TYR A 171 -13.85 9.23 5.60
C TYR A 171 -12.36 9.02 5.32
N LEU A 172 -11.55 8.84 6.37
CA LEU A 172 -10.12 8.63 6.22
C LEU A 172 -9.84 7.27 5.59
N GLU A 173 -10.59 6.24 5.98
CA GLU A 173 -10.52 4.90 5.42
C GLU A 173 -10.97 4.87 3.96
N LYS A 174 -12.14 5.47 3.66
CA LYS A 174 -12.63 5.66 2.28
C LYS A 174 -11.60 6.38 1.40
N LYS A 175 -10.96 7.44 1.91
CA LYS A 175 -9.92 8.18 1.18
C LYS A 175 -8.72 7.29 0.85
N LYS A 176 -8.28 6.43 1.78
CA LYS A 176 -7.18 5.48 1.54
C LYS A 176 -7.54 4.46 0.47
N GLU A 177 -8.75 3.90 0.53
CA GLU A 177 -9.23 2.97 -0.49
C GLU A 177 -9.26 3.61 -1.88
N LEU A 178 -9.88 4.79 -2.01
CA LEU A 178 -9.95 5.54 -3.26
C LEU A 178 -8.56 5.86 -3.80
N LYS A 179 -7.61 6.24 -2.92
CA LYS A 179 -6.22 6.50 -3.30
C LYS A 179 -5.55 5.24 -3.85
N SER A 180 -5.72 4.09 -3.19
CA SER A 180 -5.16 2.82 -3.66
C SER A 180 -5.71 2.39 -5.02
N LYS A 181 -7.02 2.57 -5.26
CA LYS A 181 -7.68 2.32 -6.55
C LYS A 181 -7.12 3.26 -7.63
N SER A 182 -6.98 4.56 -7.31
CA SER A 182 -6.41 5.56 -8.21
C SER A 182 -4.97 5.22 -8.61
N ASP A 183 -4.14 4.81 -7.66
CA ASP A 183 -2.75 4.47 -7.93
C ASP A 183 -2.63 3.20 -8.79
N ARG A 184 -3.49 2.19 -8.58
CA ARG A 184 -3.60 1.01 -9.47
C ARG A 184 -4.01 1.39 -10.89
N LEU A 185 -5.02 2.25 -11.04
CA LEU A 185 -5.48 2.72 -12.35
C LEU A 185 -4.36 3.46 -13.09
N LYS A 186 -3.55 4.26 -12.41
CA LYS A 186 -2.39 4.93 -13.02
C LYS A 186 -1.36 3.94 -13.57
N VAL A 187 -1.09 2.85 -12.85
CA VAL A 187 -0.18 1.81 -13.31
C VAL A 187 -0.76 1.11 -14.54
N LEU A 188 -2.04 0.70 -14.50
CA LEU A 188 -2.72 0.07 -15.63
C LEU A 188 -2.73 0.97 -16.87
N ILE A 189 -3.01 2.27 -16.72
CA ILE A 189 -2.93 3.24 -17.83
C ILE A 189 -1.51 3.28 -18.42
N LYS A 190 -0.48 3.24 -17.58
CA LYS A 190 0.91 3.24 -18.04
C LYS A 190 1.26 1.95 -18.81
N GLU A 191 0.79 0.80 -18.33
CA GLU A 191 0.97 -0.50 -18.99
C GLU A 191 0.21 -0.56 -20.32
N LEU A 192 -1.05 -0.13 -20.35
CA LEU A 192 -1.85 -0.05 -21.59
C LEU A 192 -1.20 0.87 -22.62
N ASN A 193 -0.70 2.04 -22.20
CA ASN A 193 0.02 2.94 -23.09
C ASN A 193 1.33 2.33 -23.63
N ALA A 194 2.02 1.50 -22.84
CA ALA A 194 3.21 0.79 -23.28
C ALA A 194 2.86 -0.28 -24.32
N ILE A 195 1.80 -1.07 -24.09
CA ILE A 195 1.27 -2.05 -25.04
C ILE A 195 0.83 -1.37 -26.33
N GLN A 196 0.09 -0.26 -26.24
CA GLN A 196 -0.36 0.50 -27.40
C GLN A 196 0.79 1.04 -28.24
N LYS A 197 1.94 1.39 -27.63
CA LYS A 197 3.17 1.75 -28.36
C LYS A 197 3.86 0.55 -29.00
N THR A 198 3.62 -0.67 -28.52
CA THR A 198 4.18 -1.90 -29.10
C THR A 198 3.31 -2.47 -30.21
N ILE A 199 2.01 -2.18 -30.21
CA ILE A 199 1.11 -2.42 -31.34
C ILE A 199 1.59 -1.54 -32.50
N ASN A 200 2.23 -2.18 -33.48
CA ASN A 200 2.76 -1.51 -34.64
C ASN A 200 1.60 -1.18 -35.59
N ARG A 201 0.96 -0.03 -35.36
CA ARG A 201 -0.19 0.46 -36.15
C ARG A 201 0.08 0.47 -37.65
N GLU A 202 1.33 0.64 -38.07
CA GLU A 202 1.72 0.56 -39.49
C GLU A 202 1.49 -0.83 -40.06
N LYS A 203 1.79 -1.89 -39.30
CA LYS A 203 1.51 -3.28 -39.74
C LYS A 203 0.03 -3.60 -39.73
N GLU A 204 -0.73 -3.05 -38.79
CA GLU A 204 -2.19 -3.23 -38.73
C GLU A 204 -2.84 -2.64 -39.98
N ILE A 205 -2.47 -1.41 -40.35
CA ILE A 205 -2.91 -0.75 -41.58
C ILE A 205 -2.42 -1.53 -42.82
N GLU A 206 -1.17 -1.98 -42.85
CA GLU A 206 -0.64 -2.79 -43.96
C GLU A 206 -1.41 -4.12 -44.13
N TYR A 207 -1.83 -4.75 -43.04
CA TYR A 207 -2.63 -5.96 -43.07
C TYR A 207 -4.07 -5.69 -43.49
N GLU A 208 -4.67 -4.56 -43.08
CA GLU A 208 -6.00 -4.13 -43.56
C GLU A 208 -5.96 -3.85 -45.07
N GLU A 209 -4.97 -3.12 -45.57
CA GLU A 209 -4.80 -2.86 -47.00
C GLU A 209 -4.57 -4.15 -47.81
N LYS A 210 -3.81 -5.10 -47.25
CA LYS A 210 -3.62 -6.43 -47.86
C LYS A 210 -4.90 -7.25 -47.85
N LEU A 211 -5.69 -7.18 -46.78
CA LEU A 211 -6.98 -7.86 -46.70
C LEU A 211 -7.93 -7.30 -47.75
N GLU A 212 -8.02 -5.98 -47.88
CA GLU A 212 -8.88 -5.32 -48.87
C GLU A 212 -8.46 -5.64 -50.32
N LYS A 213 -7.14 -5.77 -50.58
CA LYS A 213 -6.64 -6.28 -51.86
C LYS A 213 -7.04 -7.73 -52.10
N ILE A 214 -6.83 -8.61 -51.13
CA ILE A 214 -7.20 -10.03 -51.25
C ILE A 214 -8.71 -10.17 -51.46
N GLU A 215 -9.54 -9.39 -50.77
CA GLU A 215 -11.00 -9.40 -50.97
C GLU A 215 -11.38 -8.96 -52.38
N LYS A 216 -10.79 -7.87 -52.90
CA LYS A 216 -11.00 -7.42 -54.28
C LYS A 216 -10.48 -8.43 -55.31
N ASP A 217 -9.32 -9.02 -55.05
CA ASP A 217 -8.72 -10.05 -55.90
C ASP A 217 -9.61 -11.30 -55.92
N LEU A 218 -10.26 -11.64 -54.80
CA LEU A 218 -11.18 -12.78 -54.67
C LEU A 218 -12.56 -12.50 -55.29
N GLU A 219 -13.05 -11.26 -55.23
CA GLU A 219 -14.25 -10.81 -55.94
C GLU A 219 -14.04 -10.73 -57.46
N SER A 220 -12.84 -10.35 -57.90
CA SER A 220 -12.44 -10.34 -59.32
C SER A 220 -11.82 -11.66 -59.79
N PHE A 221 -11.74 -12.66 -58.91
CA PHE A 221 -11.25 -14.00 -59.23
C PHE A 221 -12.30 -14.75 -60.06
N GLU A 222 -12.45 -14.35 -61.33
CA GLU A 222 -12.99 -15.25 -62.34
C GLU A 222 -11.99 -16.38 -62.53
N ILE A 223 -12.46 -17.62 -62.38
CA ILE A 223 -11.71 -18.85 -62.64
C ILE A 223 -11.31 -18.82 -64.13
N ALA A 224 -10.15 -18.22 -64.42
CA ALA A 224 -9.50 -18.03 -65.71
C ALA A 224 -10.46 -17.93 -66.92
N GLU A 225 -10.55 -16.78 -67.58
CA GLU A 225 -11.31 -16.59 -68.83
C GLU A 225 -11.13 -17.77 -69.84
N ASP A 226 -9.93 -18.37 -69.87
CA ASP A 226 -9.59 -19.54 -70.66
C ASP A 226 -10.41 -20.80 -70.36
N PHE A 227 -10.86 -21.05 -69.12
CA PHE A 227 -11.58 -22.28 -68.79
C PHE A 227 -12.98 -22.31 -69.42
N ASN A 228 -13.70 -21.18 -69.36
CA ASN A 228 -15.02 -21.08 -69.97
C ASN A 228 -14.95 -21.09 -71.50
N GLN A 229 -13.92 -20.47 -72.09
CA GLN A 229 -13.69 -20.52 -73.54
C GLN A 229 -13.34 -21.94 -73.99
N LEU A 230 -12.38 -22.61 -73.35
CA LEU A 230 -12.00 -24.00 -73.66
C LEU A 230 -13.18 -24.97 -73.51
N LYS A 231 -14.03 -24.76 -72.49
CA LYS A 231 -15.24 -25.57 -72.30
C LYS A 231 -16.25 -25.34 -73.43
N SER A 232 -16.46 -24.08 -73.84
CA SER A 232 -17.37 -23.76 -74.93
C SER A 232 -16.90 -24.34 -76.26
N GLU A 233 -15.61 -24.29 -76.56
CA GLU A 233 -15.01 -24.90 -77.76
C GLU A 233 -15.18 -26.42 -77.75
N ALA A 234 -14.95 -27.06 -76.60
CA ALA A 234 -15.14 -28.50 -76.43
C ALA A 234 -16.61 -28.92 -76.63
N ASP A 235 -17.58 -28.14 -76.14
CA ASP A 235 -19.01 -28.41 -76.30
C ASP A 235 -19.48 -28.23 -77.76
N ILE A 236 -18.95 -27.24 -78.48
CA ILE A 236 -19.21 -27.02 -79.91
C ILE A 236 -18.65 -28.19 -80.73
N LEU A 237 -17.38 -28.56 -80.53
CA LEU A 237 -16.75 -29.69 -81.23
C LEU A 237 -17.51 -31.00 -80.97
N THR A 238 -17.99 -31.21 -79.74
CA THR A 238 -18.79 -32.40 -79.39
C THR A 238 -20.11 -32.43 -80.14
N SER A 239 -20.78 -31.28 -80.28
CA SER A 239 -22.03 -31.15 -81.04
C SER A 239 -21.83 -31.42 -82.52
N GLU A 240 -20.75 -30.90 -83.12
CA GLU A 240 -20.41 -31.16 -84.52
C GLU A 240 -20.14 -32.65 -84.78
N ILE A 241 -19.36 -33.31 -83.91
CA ILE A 241 -19.12 -34.76 -83.99
C ILE A 241 -20.45 -35.54 -83.95
N GLN A 242 -21.38 -35.14 -83.09
CA GLN A 242 -22.69 -35.79 -82.97
C GLN A 242 -23.52 -35.60 -84.24
N THR A 243 -23.52 -34.40 -84.84
CA THR A 243 -24.22 -34.15 -86.11
C THR A 243 -23.65 -34.96 -87.27
N LEU A 244 -22.32 -35.04 -87.38
CA LEU A 244 -21.65 -35.83 -88.41
C LEU A 244 -21.92 -37.34 -88.23
N ARG A 245 -21.96 -37.83 -86.98
CA ARG A 245 -22.37 -39.21 -86.69
C ARG A 245 -23.80 -39.49 -87.11
N ASN A 246 -24.73 -38.59 -86.82
CA ASN A 246 -26.14 -38.72 -87.20
C ASN A 246 -26.31 -38.69 -88.72
N GLN A 247 -25.62 -37.78 -89.42
CA GLN A 247 -25.61 -37.74 -90.88
C GLN A 247 -25.03 -39.01 -91.48
N LYS A 248 -23.91 -39.51 -90.95
CA LYS A 248 -23.33 -40.79 -91.38
C LYS A 248 -24.30 -41.96 -91.16
N ALA A 249 -24.99 -42.00 -90.03
CA ALA A 249 -26.01 -43.01 -89.75
C ALA A 249 -27.19 -42.91 -90.74
N PHE A 250 -27.66 -41.69 -91.04
CA PHE A 250 -28.70 -41.44 -92.03
C PHE A 250 -28.28 -41.91 -93.42
N PHE A 251 -27.11 -41.49 -93.92
CA PHE A 251 -26.61 -41.91 -95.23
C PHE A 251 -26.37 -43.41 -95.30
N ASN A 252 -25.86 -44.04 -94.25
CA ASN A 252 -25.72 -45.50 -94.20
C ASN A 252 -27.08 -46.23 -94.24
N ARG A 253 -28.12 -45.65 -93.64
CA ARG A 253 -29.49 -46.18 -93.72
C ARG A 253 -30.07 -46.01 -95.13
N GLU A 254 -29.85 -44.86 -95.77
CA GLU A 254 -30.24 -44.67 -97.17
C GLU A 254 -29.52 -45.63 -98.11
N ILE A 255 -28.21 -45.82 -97.95
CA ILE A 255 -27.43 -46.77 -98.74
C ILE A 255 -27.95 -48.19 -98.54
N ARG A 256 -28.29 -48.57 -97.30
CA ARG A 256 -28.89 -49.88 -96.99
C ARG A 256 -30.25 -50.05 -97.64
N ASN A 257 -31.11 -49.04 -97.57
CA ASN A 257 -32.43 -49.06 -98.21
C ASN A 257 -32.31 -49.14 -99.74
N LYS A 258 -31.40 -48.37 -100.35
CA LYS A 258 -31.13 -48.44 -101.80
C LYS A 258 -30.57 -49.80 -102.21
N LYS A 259 -29.69 -50.41 -101.42
CA LYS A 259 -29.21 -51.80 -101.65
C LYS A 259 -30.36 -52.82 -101.57
N ASN A 260 -31.22 -52.71 -100.56
CA ASN A 260 -32.38 -53.60 -100.42
C ASN A 260 -33.41 -53.44 -101.57
N VAL A 261 -33.49 -52.27 -102.21
CA VAL A 261 -34.32 -52.05 -103.41
C VAL A 261 -33.68 -52.66 -104.66
N ILE A 262 -32.34 -52.70 -104.73
CA ILE A 262 -31.59 -53.32 -105.83
C ILE A 262 -31.61 -54.86 -105.72
N ASP A 263 -31.64 -55.43 -104.51
CA ASP A 263 -31.69 -56.89 -104.29
C ASP A 263 -33.11 -57.52 -104.48
N VAL A 264 -34.14 -56.71 -104.77
CA VAL A 264 -35.55 -57.16 -104.94
C VAL A 264 -36.04 -57.02 -106.39
N ASN A 265 -35.18 -56.61 -107.33
CA ASN A 265 -35.39 -56.69 -108.79
C ASN A 265 -34.31 -57.58 -109.43
#